data_AF-A0A3Q3FQU3-F1
#
_entry.id   AF-A0A3Q3FQU3-F1
#
_cell.length_a   1.000
_cell.length_b   1.000
_cell.length_c   1.000
_cell.angle_alpha   90.00
_cell.angle_beta   90.00
_cell.angle_gamma   90.00
#
_symmetry.space_group_name_H-M   'P 1'
#
loop_
_entity.id
_entity.type
_entity.pdbx_description
1 polymer ?
#
loop_
_entity_poly.entity_id
_entity_poly.type
_entity_poly.pdbx_seq_one_letter_code
_entity_poly.pdbx_strand_id
1 'polypeptide(L)'
;IGQGKVYPLINSRRFQQMDVLEGLNLLITISGKKNKVRVYYLAWLRNKILHNDPEVEKKQGWTTVGEMEGCVHYKVVKYERIKFLVIALKNAVEVYAWAPKPYHKFMAFKSFADLPHRPVLVDLTVEEGQRLKVIYGSCAGFHAIDVDSGNNYDIYIPVHIQSHVMPHAIVFLPSSDGMEMLLCYEDEGVYVNTYGRIIKDVVLQWGEMPTSVAHICSNQIMGWGEKAIEIRSVETGHLDGVFMHKRAQRLKFLCERNDKVFFASVRSGGSSQVYFMTLNRNCIMNW
;
A
#
# COMPACT_ATOMS: atom_id res chain seq x y z
N ILE A 1 -1.91 5.63 -32.18
CA ILE A 1 -1.96 6.39 -30.90
C ILE A 1 -3.43 6.40 -30.47
N GLY A 2 -3.82 5.58 -29.49
CA GLY A 2 -5.18 5.62 -28.97
C GLY A 2 -5.43 7.00 -28.39
N GLN A 3 -6.49 7.69 -28.81
CA GLN A 3 -6.88 8.95 -28.20
C GLN A 3 -7.11 8.68 -26.71
N GLY A 4 -6.24 9.19 -25.84
CA GLY A 4 -6.30 9.03 -24.38
C GLY A 4 -7.48 9.80 -23.77
N LYS A 5 -8.69 9.49 -24.23
CA LYS A 5 -9.94 10.06 -23.74
C LYS A 5 -10.16 9.56 -22.32
N VAL A 6 -10.34 10.50 -21.40
CA VAL A 6 -10.69 10.23 -20.01
C VAL A 6 -12.20 10.13 -19.92
N TYR A 7 -12.71 9.01 -19.39
CA TYR A 7 -14.14 8.77 -19.22
C TYR A 7 -14.50 8.86 -17.72
N PRO A 8 -15.46 9.71 -17.33
CA PRO A 8 -15.93 9.75 -15.95
C PRO A 8 -16.76 8.50 -15.63
N LEU A 9 -16.22 7.60 -14.79
CA LEU A 9 -16.88 6.33 -14.45
C LEU A 9 -17.74 6.42 -13.17
N ILE A 10 -17.28 7.19 -12.19
CA ILE A 10 -17.93 7.38 -10.89
C ILE A 10 -17.88 8.87 -10.55
N ASN A 11 -19.07 9.47 -10.42
CA ASN A 11 -19.21 10.90 -10.14
C ASN A 11 -19.40 11.17 -8.65
N SER A 12 -19.05 12.38 -8.22
CA SER A 12 -19.36 12.94 -6.88
C SER A 12 -18.89 12.08 -5.70
N ARG A 13 -17.78 11.37 -5.87
CA ARG A 13 -17.20 10.53 -4.82
C ARG A 13 -15.70 10.75 -4.72
N ARG A 14 -15.26 11.12 -3.51
CA ARG A 14 -13.84 11.20 -3.16
C ARG A 14 -13.26 9.79 -3.01
N PHE A 15 -12.09 9.58 -3.58
CA PHE A 15 -11.28 8.37 -3.41
C PHE A 15 -10.01 8.75 -2.66
N GLN A 16 -9.69 8.00 -1.60
CA GLN A 16 -8.50 8.21 -0.78
C GLN A 16 -7.40 7.20 -1.13
N GLN A 17 -7.78 5.95 -1.35
CA GLN A 17 -6.92 4.85 -1.75
C GLN A 17 -7.68 3.96 -2.75
N MET A 18 -6.96 3.34 -3.67
CA MET A 18 -7.52 2.38 -4.62
C MET A 18 -6.50 1.33 -5.04
N ASP A 19 -6.96 0.09 -5.24
CA ASP A 19 -6.15 -1.03 -5.73
C ASP A 19 -6.96 -1.90 -6.69
N VAL A 20 -6.31 -2.38 -7.75
CA VAL A 20 -6.94 -3.21 -8.77
C VAL A 20 -6.51 -4.67 -8.59
N LEU A 21 -7.50 -5.57 -8.49
CA LEU A 21 -7.31 -7.01 -8.51
C LEU A 21 -7.89 -7.58 -9.81
N GLU A 22 -7.11 -7.48 -10.88
CA GLU A 22 -7.54 -7.88 -12.23
C GLU A 22 -8.01 -9.35 -12.29
N GLY A 23 -7.25 -10.25 -11.67
CA GLY A 23 -7.61 -11.68 -11.61
C GLY A 23 -8.90 -11.99 -10.84
N LEU A 24 -9.42 -11.03 -10.06
CA LEU A 24 -10.73 -11.13 -9.42
C LEU A 24 -11.80 -10.23 -10.06
N ASN A 25 -11.46 -9.45 -11.09
CA ASN A 25 -12.35 -8.45 -11.67
C ASN A 25 -12.80 -7.37 -10.66
N LEU A 26 -11.93 -6.96 -9.72
CA LEU A 26 -12.27 -6.01 -8.65
C LEU A 26 -11.39 -4.76 -8.64
N LEU A 27 -12.00 -3.63 -8.27
CA LEU A 27 -11.35 -2.40 -7.82
C LEU A 27 -11.74 -2.16 -6.36
N ILE A 28 -10.78 -2.20 -5.45
CA ILE A 28 -10.97 -1.91 -4.02
C ILE A 28 -10.65 -0.45 -3.77
N THR A 29 -11.40 0.21 -2.89
CA THR A 29 -11.23 1.63 -2.60
C THR A 29 -11.54 1.97 -1.16
N ILE A 30 -10.88 3.02 -0.65
CA ILE A 30 -11.42 3.85 0.44
C ILE A 30 -12.12 5.03 -0.21
N SER A 31 -13.45 5.12 -0.05
CA SER A 31 -14.22 6.14 -0.78
C SER A 31 -15.43 6.72 -0.04
N GLY A 32 -15.82 7.92 -0.47
CA GLY A 32 -16.97 8.67 0.04
C GLY A 32 -16.72 9.38 1.39
N LYS A 33 -17.70 10.14 1.87
CA LYS A 33 -17.57 10.98 3.09
C LYS A 33 -17.26 10.21 4.37
N LYS A 34 -17.67 8.94 4.43
CA LYS A 34 -17.52 8.04 5.58
C LYS A 34 -16.27 7.13 5.46
N ASN A 35 -15.44 7.30 4.43
CA ASN A 35 -14.26 6.47 4.16
C ASN A 35 -14.55 4.96 4.26
N LYS A 36 -15.55 4.50 3.52
CA LYS A 36 -15.91 3.07 3.49
C LYS A 36 -15.00 2.32 2.54
N VAL A 37 -14.67 1.07 2.88
CA VAL A 37 -14.01 0.14 1.95
C VAL A 37 -15.05 -0.41 0.97
N ARG A 38 -14.88 -0.11 -0.31
CA ARG A 38 -15.81 -0.56 -1.38
C ARG A 38 -15.08 -1.33 -2.46
N VAL A 39 -15.77 -2.35 -2.96
CA VAL A 39 -15.36 -3.20 -4.06
C VAL A 39 -16.24 -2.90 -5.26
N TYR A 40 -15.66 -2.39 -6.33
CA TYR A 40 -16.31 -2.17 -7.63
C TYR A 40 -15.94 -3.30 -8.58
N TYR A 41 -16.89 -3.76 -9.39
CA TYR A 41 -16.60 -4.76 -10.43
C TYR A 41 -15.99 -4.08 -11.67
N LEU A 42 -14.82 -4.53 -12.12
CA LEU A 42 -14.14 -3.95 -13.28
C LEU A 42 -14.97 -4.13 -14.56
N ALA A 43 -15.65 -5.27 -14.71
CA ALA A 43 -16.58 -5.51 -15.82
C ALA A 43 -17.71 -4.46 -15.88
N TRP A 44 -18.23 -4.05 -14.72
CA TRP A 44 -19.24 -3.00 -14.65
C TRP A 44 -18.68 -1.63 -15.05
N LEU A 45 -17.47 -1.30 -14.57
CA LEU A 45 -16.77 -0.07 -14.95
C LEU A 45 -16.44 -0.03 -16.45
N ARG A 46 -16.00 -1.17 -17.01
CA ARG A 46 -15.73 -1.33 -18.44
C ARG A 46 -16.99 -1.13 -19.27
N ASN A 47 -18.13 -1.68 -18.83
CA ASN A 47 -19.39 -1.54 -19.55
C ASN A 47 -19.87 -0.08 -19.61
N LYS A 48 -19.55 0.76 -18.61
CA LYS A 48 -19.83 2.20 -18.69
C LYS A 48 -19.09 2.95 -19.79
N ILE A 49 -18.04 2.36 -20.36
CA ILE A 49 -17.28 2.94 -21.47
C ILE A 49 -17.77 2.36 -22.79
N LEU A 50 -18.01 1.04 -22.81
CA LEU A 50 -18.30 0.31 -24.05
C LEU A 50 -19.80 0.20 -24.37
N HIS A 51 -20.68 0.33 -23.37
CA HIS A 51 -22.13 0.16 -23.47
C HIS A 51 -22.55 -1.12 -24.22
N ASN A 52 -21.84 -2.22 -24.00
CA ASN A 52 -22.02 -3.44 -24.78
C ASN A 52 -22.90 -4.51 -24.10
N ASP A 53 -23.22 -4.35 -22.81
CA ASP A 53 -24.08 -5.27 -22.05
C ASP A 53 -25.16 -4.50 -21.26
N PRO A 54 -26.42 -4.45 -21.75
CA PRO A 54 -27.52 -3.77 -21.07
C PRO A 54 -27.89 -4.39 -19.70
N GLU A 55 -27.59 -5.67 -19.47
CA GLU A 55 -27.94 -6.36 -18.23
C GLU A 55 -26.98 -6.00 -17.09
N VAL A 56 -25.74 -5.64 -17.42
CA VAL A 56 -24.74 -5.16 -16.43
C VAL A 56 -25.12 -3.78 -15.89
N GLU A 57 -25.74 -2.91 -16.68
CA GLU A 57 -26.16 -1.57 -16.24
C GLU A 57 -27.28 -1.62 -15.19
N LYS A 58 -28.14 -2.66 -15.25
CA LYS A 58 -29.24 -2.86 -14.29
C LYS A 58 -28.76 -3.36 -12.92
N LYS A 59 -27.53 -3.87 -12.81
CA LYS A 59 -26.99 -4.46 -11.57
C LYS A 59 -26.21 -3.43 -10.76
N GLN A 60 -26.22 -3.60 -9.44
CA GLN A 60 -25.35 -2.83 -8.56
C GLN A 60 -23.88 -3.19 -8.82
N GLY A 61 -23.13 -2.25 -9.38
CA GLY A 61 -21.74 -2.46 -9.79
C GLY A 61 -20.69 -2.46 -8.67
N TRP A 62 -21.11 -2.37 -7.41
CA TRP A 62 -20.22 -2.31 -6.26
C TRP A 62 -20.88 -2.83 -4.99
N THR A 63 -20.06 -3.26 -4.04
CA THR A 63 -20.47 -3.64 -2.69
C THR A 63 -19.53 -3.01 -1.64
N THR A 64 -19.96 -2.97 -0.39
CA THR A 64 -19.12 -2.56 0.75
C THR A 64 -18.49 -3.81 1.37
N VAL A 65 -17.25 -3.70 1.84
CA VAL A 65 -16.62 -4.73 2.67
C VAL A 65 -16.95 -4.45 4.12
N GLY A 66 -17.72 -5.34 4.75
CA GLY A 66 -18.22 -5.13 6.11
C GLY A 66 -19.14 -3.92 6.24
N GLU A 67 -19.42 -3.52 7.48
CA GLU A 67 -20.27 -2.36 7.80
C GLU A 67 -19.47 -1.15 8.32
N MET A 68 -18.15 -1.28 8.41
CA MET A 68 -17.26 -0.30 9.01
C MET A 68 -17.23 1.05 8.28
N GLU A 69 -16.93 2.09 9.06
CA GLU A 69 -16.68 3.45 8.61
C GLU A 69 -15.35 3.97 9.15
N GLY A 70 -14.79 4.98 8.49
CA GLY A 70 -13.55 5.60 8.95
C GLY A 70 -12.30 4.74 8.68
N CYS A 71 -12.28 3.98 7.59
CA CYS A 71 -11.07 3.30 7.16
C CYS A 71 -9.96 4.33 6.88
N VAL A 72 -8.81 4.11 7.51
CA VAL A 72 -7.63 4.97 7.43
C VAL A 72 -6.71 4.50 6.30
N HIS A 73 -6.46 3.19 6.28
CA HIS A 73 -5.59 2.52 5.31
C HIS A 73 -6.07 1.08 5.14
N TYR A 74 -5.87 0.48 3.96
CA TYR A 74 -5.96 -0.97 3.82
C TYR A 74 -4.79 -1.53 3.03
N LYS A 75 -4.55 -2.83 3.15
CA LYS A 75 -3.60 -3.56 2.32
C LYS A 75 -4.23 -4.85 1.82
N VAL A 76 -4.01 -5.16 0.54
CA VAL A 76 -4.32 -6.48 -0.01
C VAL A 76 -3.04 -7.30 -0.03
N VAL A 77 -3.05 -8.44 0.64
CA VAL A 77 -1.93 -9.38 0.69
C VAL A 77 -2.33 -10.65 -0.05
N LYS A 78 -1.47 -11.12 -0.95
CA LYS A 78 -1.68 -12.37 -1.70
C LYS A 78 -0.74 -13.41 -1.11
N TYR A 79 -1.30 -14.54 -0.71
CA TYR A 79 -0.53 -15.69 -0.26
C TYR A 79 -1.11 -16.95 -0.90
N GLU A 80 -0.29 -17.60 -1.73
CA GLU A 80 -0.73 -18.71 -2.59
C GLU A 80 -2.03 -18.36 -3.35
N ARG A 81 -3.11 -19.11 -3.09
CA ARG A 81 -4.44 -18.91 -3.70
C ARG A 81 -5.31 -17.94 -2.89
N ILE A 82 -4.95 -17.68 -1.64
CA ILE A 82 -5.71 -16.86 -0.70
C ILE A 82 -5.33 -15.39 -0.86
N LYS A 83 -6.31 -14.51 -0.65
CA LYS A 83 -6.11 -13.06 -0.69
C LYS A 83 -6.70 -12.49 0.58
N PHE A 84 -5.87 -11.82 1.36
CA PHE A 84 -6.27 -11.12 2.55
C PHE A 84 -6.47 -9.64 2.24
N LEU A 85 -7.43 -9.03 2.92
CA LEU A 85 -7.65 -7.60 2.94
C LEU A 85 -7.59 -7.16 4.41
N VAL A 86 -6.53 -6.44 4.75
CA VAL A 86 -6.27 -5.91 6.09
C VAL A 86 -6.68 -4.45 6.10
N ILE A 87 -7.48 -4.05 7.08
CA ILE A 87 -8.11 -2.73 7.14
C ILE A 87 -7.75 -2.08 8.47
N ALA A 88 -7.07 -0.94 8.42
CA ALA A 88 -6.87 -0.06 9.57
C ALA A 88 -8.08 0.87 9.73
N LEU A 89 -8.68 0.83 10.92
CA LEU A 89 -9.62 1.81 11.40
C LEU A 89 -8.96 2.71 12.44
N LYS A 90 -9.68 3.72 12.94
CA LYS A 90 -9.15 4.66 13.94
C LYS A 90 -8.50 3.99 15.17
N ASN A 91 -9.10 2.92 15.69
CA ASN A 91 -8.65 2.21 16.91
C ASN A 91 -8.71 0.68 16.75
N ALA A 92 -8.75 0.16 15.52
CA ALA A 92 -8.92 -1.27 15.28
C ALA A 92 -8.24 -1.70 13.98
N VAL A 93 -7.93 -2.99 13.87
CA VAL A 93 -7.56 -3.63 12.61
C VAL A 93 -8.50 -4.79 12.33
N GLU A 94 -9.06 -4.84 11.13
CA GLU A 94 -9.82 -5.99 10.65
C GLU A 94 -9.11 -6.72 9.53
N VAL A 95 -9.19 -8.04 9.55
CA VAL A 95 -8.65 -8.93 8.53
C VAL A 95 -9.81 -9.64 7.87
N TYR A 96 -9.88 -9.55 6.54
CA TYR A 96 -10.82 -10.26 5.69
C TYR A 96 -10.07 -11.22 4.77
N ALA A 97 -10.71 -12.32 4.40
CA ALA A 97 -10.19 -13.26 3.41
C ALA A 97 -11.14 -13.34 2.20
N TRP A 98 -10.60 -13.46 1.01
CA TRP A 98 -11.40 -13.63 -0.21
C TRP A 98 -12.02 -15.04 -0.26
N ALA A 99 -13.35 -15.11 -0.28
CA ALA A 99 -14.08 -16.34 -0.51
C ALA A 99 -14.40 -16.53 -2.00
N PRO A 100 -14.07 -17.69 -2.61
CA PRO A 100 -14.44 -17.98 -3.99
C PRO A 100 -15.96 -18.16 -4.14
N LYS A 101 -16.41 -18.53 -5.34
CA LYS A 101 -17.83 -18.88 -5.56
C LYS A 101 -18.24 -20.02 -4.60
N PRO A 102 -19.46 -20.00 -4.06
CA PRO A 102 -20.59 -19.13 -4.43
C PRO A 102 -20.58 -17.72 -3.81
N TYR A 103 -19.75 -17.47 -2.79
CA TYR A 103 -19.78 -16.20 -2.04
C TYR A 103 -19.21 -15.02 -2.82
N HIS A 104 -18.09 -15.22 -3.53
CA HIS A 104 -17.44 -14.23 -4.39
C HIS A 104 -17.28 -12.85 -3.72
N LYS A 105 -16.83 -12.83 -2.46
CA LYS A 105 -16.66 -11.61 -1.66
C LYS A 105 -15.59 -11.78 -0.58
N PHE A 106 -15.12 -10.66 -0.04
CA PHE A 106 -14.31 -10.67 1.17
C PHE A 106 -15.17 -11.01 2.39
N MET A 107 -14.77 -12.03 3.13
CA MET A 107 -15.40 -12.51 4.36
C MET A 107 -14.56 -12.10 5.55
N ALA A 108 -15.21 -11.69 6.64
CA ALA A 108 -14.50 -11.35 7.88
C ALA A 108 -13.74 -12.59 8.39
N PHE A 109 -12.48 -12.39 8.78
CA PHE A 109 -11.60 -13.43 9.29
C PHE A 109 -11.27 -13.19 10.77
N LYS A 110 -10.71 -12.02 11.10
CA LYS A 110 -10.39 -11.59 12.47
C LYS A 110 -10.60 -10.08 12.64
N SER A 111 -10.87 -9.65 13.86
CA SER A 111 -10.99 -8.24 14.24
C SER A 111 -10.26 -8.02 15.55
N PHE A 112 -9.45 -6.96 15.60
CA PHE A 112 -8.67 -6.55 16.76
C PHE A 112 -9.07 -5.12 17.10
N ALA A 113 -9.86 -4.96 18.15
CA ALA A 113 -10.30 -3.67 18.67
C ALA A 113 -9.42 -3.23 19.86
N ASP A 114 -9.60 -1.98 20.29
CA ASP A 114 -8.96 -1.40 21.47
C ASP A 114 -7.43 -1.52 21.48
N LEU A 115 -6.83 -1.29 20.29
CA LEU A 115 -5.38 -1.31 20.13
C LEU A 115 -4.71 -0.23 20.99
N PRO A 116 -3.56 -0.53 21.64
CA PRO A 116 -2.83 0.45 22.46
C PRO A 116 -2.44 1.70 21.66
N HIS A 117 -2.12 1.51 20.38
CA HIS A 117 -1.74 2.56 19.47
C HIS A 117 -2.65 2.60 18.24
N ARG A 118 -2.99 3.81 17.79
CA ARG A 118 -3.90 4.02 16.65
C ARG A 118 -3.19 3.67 15.34
N PRO A 119 -3.70 2.71 14.55
CA PRO A 119 -3.06 2.34 13.30
C PRO A 119 -3.31 3.40 12.22
N VAL A 120 -2.24 3.82 11.56
CA VAL A 120 -2.28 4.73 10.39
C VAL A 120 -1.85 4.05 9.10
N LEU A 121 -1.13 2.93 9.22
CA LEU A 121 -0.62 2.09 8.15
C LEU A 121 -0.77 0.62 8.59
N VAL A 122 -1.11 -0.28 7.67
CA VAL A 122 -1.22 -1.72 7.94
C VAL A 122 -0.64 -2.54 6.80
N ASP A 123 -0.07 -3.68 7.14
CA ASP A 123 0.29 -4.77 6.24
C ASP A 123 0.05 -6.12 6.96
N LEU A 124 0.18 -7.22 6.24
CA LEU A 124 0.13 -8.57 6.81
C LEU A 124 1.16 -9.47 6.16
N THR A 125 1.78 -10.28 7.00
CA THR A 125 2.69 -11.33 6.57
C THR A 125 2.13 -12.70 6.91
N VAL A 126 2.54 -13.67 6.11
CA VAL A 126 2.29 -15.09 6.33
C VAL A 126 3.65 -15.75 6.46
N GLU A 127 4.01 -16.11 7.69
CA GLU A 127 5.29 -16.74 8.02
C GLU A 127 5.24 -18.26 7.76
N GLU A 128 6.38 -18.93 7.92
CA GLU A 128 6.45 -20.39 7.92
C GLU A 128 5.39 -21.02 8.85
N GLY A 129 4.78 -22.11 8.38
CA GLY A 129 3.69 -22.77 9.11
C GLY A 129 2.36 -22.03 9.05
N GLN A 130 2.17 -21.10 8.11
CA GLN A 130 0.94 -20.34 7.89
C GLN A 130 0.56 -19.41 9.06
N ARG A 131 1.54 -18.97 9.84
CA ARG A 131 1.33 -18.03 10.94
C ARG A 131 1.10 -16.63 10.37
N LEU A 132 -0.07 -16.08 10.68
CA LEU A 132 -0.47 -14.77 10.21
C LEU A 132 -0.07 -13.71 11.24
N LYS A 133 0.61 -12.66 10.80
CA LYS A 133 0.87 -11.47 11.62
C LYS A 133 0.43 -10.22 10.89
N VAL A 134 -0.34 -9.38 11.57
CA VAL A 134 -0.63 -8.02 11.13
C VAL A 134 0.48 -7.12 11.63
N ILE A 135 1.05 -6.31 10.75
CA ILE A 135 2.00 -5.26 11.11
C ILE A 135 1.29 -3.92 10.91
N TYR A 136 1.37 -3.03 11.89
CA TYR A 136 0.80 -1.69 11.75
C TYR A 136 1.73 -0.60 12.26
N GLY A 137 1.75 0.52 11.54
CA GLY A 137 2.41 1.74 11.97
C GLY A 137 1.44 2.64 12.72
N SER A 138 1.94 3.34 13.73
CA SER A 138 1.24 4.35 14.52
C SER A 138 2.13 5.59 14.71
N CYS A 139 1.60 6.60 15.41
CA CYS A 139 2.40 7.77 15.79
C CYS A 139 3.47 7.50 16.85
N ALA A 140 3.48 6.31 17.47
CA ALA A 140 4.51 5.91 18.43
C ALA A 140 5.62 5.07 17.77
N GLY A 141 5.34 4.43 16.63
CA GLY A 141 6.26 3.50 15.98
C GLY A 141 5.49 2.39 15.27
N PHE A 142 6.04 1.17 15.29
CA PHE A 142 5.49 0.01 14.61
C PHE A 142 5.24 -1.14 15.56
N HIS A 143 4.15 -1.86 15.30
CA HIS A 143 3.59 -2.87 16.19
C HIS A 143 3.13 -4.08 15.38
N ALA A 144 3.07 -5.24 16.03
CA ALA A 144 2.58 -6.48 15.48
C ALA A 144 1.37 -6.99 16.27
N ILE A 145 0.50 -7.73 15.57
CA ILE A 145 -0.54 -8.55 16.16
C ILE A 145 -0.38 -9.96 15.62
N ASP A 146 -0.12 -10.92 16.51
CA ASP A 146 -0.23 -12.33 16.18
C ASP A 146 -1.71 -12.67 15.97
N VAL A 147 -2.08 -13.09 14.76
CA VAL A 147 -3.50 -13.15 14.36
C VAL A 147 -4.25 -14.30 15.03
N ASP A 148 -3.52 -15.35 15.41
CA ASP A 148 -4.09 -16.53 16.05
C ASP A 148 -4.38 -16.28 17.53
N SER A 149 -3.39 -15.75 18.26
CA SER A 149 -3.49 -15.46 19.70
C SER A 149 -4.12 -14.11 20.01
N GLY A 150 -4.09 -13.16 19.08
CA GLY A 150 -4.47 -11.76 19.29
C GLY A 150 -3.44 -10.96 20.09
N ASN A 151 -2.26 -11.51 20.37
CA ASN A 151 -1.23 -10.83 21.13
C ASN A 151 -0.68 -9.62 20.37
N ASN A 152 -0.76 -8.44 20.99
CA ASN A 152 -0.25 -7.17 20.45
C ASN A 152 1.06 -6.81 21.13
N TYR A 153 2.08 -6.42 20.34
CA TYR A 153 3.38 -6.05 20.87
C TYR A 153 4.10 -5.04 19.97
N ASP A 154 5.03 -4.28 20.55
CA ASP A 154 5.86 -3.32 19.83
C ASP A 154 6.97 -4.05 19.07
N ILE A 155 7.16 -3.66 17.80
CA ILE A 155 8.26 -4.16 16.97
C ILE A 155 9.41 -3.16 17.01
N TYR A 156 9.09 -1.88 16.83
CA TYR A 156 10.09 -0.83 16.78
C TYR A 156 9.49 0.51 17.20
N ILE A 157 10.10 1.10 18.23
CA ILE A 157 9.77 2.45 18.74
C ILE A 157 11.05 3.29 18.62
N PRO A 158 11.12 4.28 17.72
CA PRO A 158 12.30 5.13 17.56
C PRO A 158 12.48 6.01 18.81
N VAL A 159 13.58 5.79 19.53
CA VAL A 159 13.84 6.46 20.83
C VAL A 159 14.39 7.89 20.68
N HIS A 160 14.98 8.21 19.54
CA HIS A 160 15.54 9.55 19.25
C HIS A 160 14.47 10.56 18.82
N ILE A 161 13.28 10.09 18.46
CA ILE A 161 12.15 10.94 18.09
C ILE A 161 11.26 11.12 19.31
N GLN A 162 11.32 12.30 19.94
CA GLN A 162 10.54 12.63 21.13
C GLN A 162 9.09 13.08 20.81
N SER A 163 8.72 13.10 19.53
CA SER A 163 7.43 13.61 19.04
C SER A 163 6.63 12.50 18.33
N HIS A 164 5.72 12.89 17.42
CA HIS A 164 4.89 11.94 16.68
C HIS A 164 5.65 11.40 15.48
N VAL A 165 5.82 10.08 15.42
CA VAL A 165 6.40 9.37 14.28
C VAL A 165 5.40 9.34 13.12
N MET A 166 5.86 9.56 11.91
CA MET A 166 5.09 9.45 10.68
C MET A 166 5.52 8.21 9.88
N PRO A 167 4.93 7.03 10.16
CA PRO A 167 5.20 5.84 9.38
C PRO A 167 4.57 5.96 7.99
N HIS A 168 5.29 5.55 6.95
CA HIS A 168 4.83 5.67 5.57
C HIS A 168 5.02 4.42 4.72
N ALA A 169 5.86 3.45 5.13
CA ALA A 169 5.93 2.15 4.46
C ALA A 169 6.34 1.00 5.39
N ILE A 170 5.80 -0.18 5.06
CA ILE A 170 6.23 -1.48 5.58
C ILE A 170 6.59 -2.31 4.34
N VAL A 171 7.84 -2.75 4.25
CA VAL A 171 8.36 -3.48 3.08
C VAL A 171 8.94 -4.81 3.54
N PHE A 172 8.25 -5.91 3.27
CA PHE A 172 8.78 -7.25 3.54
C PHE A 172 9.94 -7.58 2.59
N LEU A 173 11.01 -8.18 3.14
CA LEU A 173 12.19 -8.54 2.38
C LEU A 173 11.92 -9.85 1.60
N PRO A 174 12.09 -9.88 0.26
CA PRO A 174 11.69 -11.01 -0.60
C PRO A 174 12.35 -12.37 -0.32
N SER A 175 13.40 -12.41 0.50
CA SER A 175 14.20 -13.60 0.84
C SER A 175 14.05 -14.06 2.28
N SER A 176 13.06 -13.53 3.01
CA SER A 176 12.91 -13.75 4.46
C SER A 176 11.70 -14.60 4.86
N ASP A 177 10.99 -15.20 3.90
CA ASP A 177 9.72 -15.91 4.15
C ASP A 177 8.71 -15.09 4.97
N GLY A 178 8.71 -13.77 4.76
CA GLY A 178 7.82 -12.83 5.44
C GLY A 178 8.24 -12.47 6.87
N MET A 179 9.42 -12.90 7.31
CA MET A 179 9.93 -12.70 8.68
C MET A 179 10.66 -11.37 8.85
N GLU A 180 11.20 -10.80 7.78
CA GLU A 180 12.00 -9.58 7.83
C GLU A 180 11.38 -8.48 6.99
N MET A 181 11.58 -7.24 7.45
CA MET A 181 11.02 -6.07 6.81
C MET A 181 11.87 -4.83 7.04
N LEU A 182 11.78 -3.90 6.09
CA LEU A 182 12.14 -2.51 6.29
C LEU A 182 10.91 -1.73 6.73
N LEU A 183 11.04 -1.02 7.85
CA LEU A 183 10.03 -0.08 8.35
C LEU A 183 10.49 1.34 8.05
N CYS A 184 9.73 2.07 7.22
CA CYS A 184 10.08 3.44 6.84
C CYS A 184 9.19 4.46 7.55
N TYR A 185 9.83 5.44 8.19
CA TYR A 185 9.21 6.52 8.94
C TYR A 185 10.05 7.78 8.79
N GLU A 186 9.43 8.95 8.77
CA GLU A 186 10.14 10.22 8.53
C GLU A 186 11.07 10.12 7.29
N ASP A 187 12.33 10.49 7.42
CA ASP A 187 13.41 10.32 6.45
C ASP A 187 14.32 9.11 6.78
N GLU A 188 13.85 8.17 7.60
CA GLU A 188 14.59 6.99 8.04
C GLU A 188 13.92 5.66 7.63
N GLY A 189 14.70 4.58 7.71
CA GLY A 189 14.23 3.22 7.56
C GLY A 189 15.07 2.25 8.39
N VAL A 190 14.40 1.39 9.15
CA VAL A 190 15.05 0.38 10.01
C VAL A 190 14.70 -1.03 9.55
N TYR A 191 15.72 -1.89 9.49
CA TYR A 191 15.56 -3.29 9.17
C TYR A 191 15.29 -4.09 10.44
N VAL A 192 14.13 -4.71 10.52
CA VAL A 192 13.72 -5.51 11.67
C VAL A 192 13.05 -6.80 11.23
N ASN A 193 13.03 -7.79 12.13
CA ASN A 193 12.15 -8.94 11.97
C ASN A 193 10.79 -8.72 12.65
N THR A 194 9.87 -9.64 12.42
CA THR A 194 8.50 -9.62 12.99
C THR A 194 8.46 -9.80 14.51
N TYR A 195 9.59 -10.06 15.16
CA TYR A 195 9.75 -10.13 16.63
C TYR A 195 10.43 -8.88 17.22
N GLY A 196 10.68 -7.85 16.43
CA GLY A 196 11.27 -6.58 16.89
C GLY A 196 12.78 -6.60 17.05
N ARG A 197 13.48 -7.61 16.53
CA ARG A 197 14.95 -7.59 16.49
C ARG A 197 15.41 -6.81 15.27
N ILE A 198 16.31 -5.86 15.50
CA ILE A 198 17.06 -5.20 14.43
C ILE A 198 17.96 -6.25 13.78
N ILE A 199 17.86 -6.39 12.46
CA ILE A 199 18.60 -7.40 11.68
C ILE A 199 19.82 -6.84 10.97
N LYS A 200 19.92 -5.51 10.85
CA LYS A 200 21.05 -4.81 10.23
C LYS A 200 21.36 -3.56 11.04
N ASP A 201 22.64 -3.33 11.31
CA ASP A 201 23.10 -2.14 12.03
C ASP A 201 23.00 -0.85 11.20
N VAL A 202 22.81 -0.98 9.88
CA VAL A 202 22.64 0.15 8.96
C VAL A 202 21.20 0.64 8.99
N VAL A 203 21.04 1.95 9.24
CA VAL A 203 19.79 2.68 9.05
C VAL A 203 19.76 3.22 7.62
N LEU A 204 18.65 3.00 6.93
CA LEU A 204 18.41 3.63 5.63
C LEU A 204 18.03 5.10 5.88
N GLN A 205 18.82 6.03 5.33
CA GLN A 205 18.54 7.47 5.44
C GLN A 205 18.19 8.04 4.06
N TRP A 206 16.99 8.59 3.91
CA TRP A 206 16.60 9.36 2.74
C TRP A 206 17.27 10.75 2.78
N GLY A 207 17.65 11.30 1.63
CA GLY A 207 18.19 12.67 1.56
C GLY A 207 17.14 13.76 1.85
N GLU A 208 15.87 13.43 1.67
CA GLU A 208 14.72 14.23 2.12
C GLU A 208 13.56 13.31 2.50
N MET A 209 12.62 13.78 3.33
CA MET A 209 11.44 13.00 3.72
C MET A 209 10.62 12.64 2.48
N PRO A 210 10.47 11.34 2.14
CA PRO A 210 9.71 10.93 0.97
C PRO A 210 8.21 11.16 1.20
N THR A 211 7.54 11.73 0.20
CA THR A 211 6.07 11.84 0.15
C THR A 211 5.40 10.49 -0.10
N SER A 212 6.12 9.55 -0.69
CA SER A 212 5.68 8.21 -1.00
C SER A 212 6.89 7.30 -1.11
N VAL A 213 6.74 6.06 -0.66
CA VAL A 213 7.75 5.00 -0.83
C VAL A 213 7.09 3.79 -1.49
N ALA A 214 7.80 3.14 -2.39
CA ALA A 214 7.35 1.91 -3.02
C ALA A 214 8.50 0.94 -3.20
N HIS A 215 8.25 -0.32 -2.85
CA HIS A 215 9.08 -1.44 -3.26
C HIS A 215 8.73 -1.82 -4.70
N ILE A 216 9.74 -1.93 -5.55
CA ILE A 216 9.59 -2.27 -6.96
C ILE A 216 10.18 -3.66 -7.26
N CYS A 217 9.72 -4.29 -8.33
CA CYS A 217 10.07 -5.68 -8.67
C CYS A 217 11.58 -5.98 -8.82
N SER A 218 12.42 -4.96 -9.00
CA SER A 218 13.88 -5.07 -9.07
C SER A 218 14.56 -5.20 -7.69
N ASN A 219 13.82 -5.51 -6.61
CA ASN A 219 14.33 -5.56 -5.23
C ASN A 219 14.94 -4.22 -4.78
N GLN A 220 14.29 -3.13 -5.20
CA GLN A 220 14.69 -1.76 -4.90
C GLN A 220 13.54 -1.03 -4.22
N ILE A 221 13.89 -0.04 -3.42
CA ILE A 221 12.96 0.86 -2.78
C ILE A 221 13.14 2.21 -3.41
N MET A 222 12.05 2.72 -3.97
CA MET A 222 11.99 4.06 -4.51
C MET A 222 11.32 4.97 -3.49
N GLY A 223 11.99 6.07 -3.14
CA GLY A 223 11.44 7.16 -2.33
C GLY A 223 11.22 8.38 -3.21
N TRP A 224 9.98 8.86 -3.29
CA TRP A 224 9.64 10.08 -3.98
C TRP A 224 9.71 11.24 -3.00
N GLY A 225 10.75 12.05 -3.08
CA GLY A 225 10.84 13.32 -2.39
C GLY A 225 10.25 14.48 -3.19
N GLU A 226 10.39 15.69 -2.66
CA GLU A 226 9.91 16.91 -3.33
C GLU A 226 10.83 17.32 -4.50
N LYS A 227 12.12 17.03 -4.40
CA LYS A 227 13.14 17.42 -5.38
C LYS A 227 13.81 16.23 -6.04
N ALA A 228 13.78 15.06 -5.41
CA ALA A 228 14.47 13.88 -5.88
C ALA A 228 13.56 12.64 -5.86
N ILE A 229 13.80 11.71 -6.76
CA ILE A 229 13.39 10.31 -6.59
C ILE A 229 14.65 9.52 -6.30
N GLU A 230 14.76 8.98 -5.08
CA GLU A 230 15.86 8.12 -4.68
C GLU A 230 15.51 6.66 -4.92
N ILE A 231 16.46 5.91 -5.46
CA ILE A 231 16.37 4.46 -5.62
C ILE A 231 17.44 3.85 -4.73
N ARG A 232 17.02 2.97 -3.83
CA ARG A 232 17.91 2.31 -2.88
C ARG A 232 17.76 0.81 -2.95
N SER A 233 18.86 0.09 -2.74
CA SER A 233 18.85 -1.35 -2.58
C SER A 233 18.04 -1.73 -1.34
N VAL A 234 17.06 -2.62 -1.50
CA VAL A 234 16.30 -3.17 -0.36
C VAL A 234 17.24 -3.88 0.61
N GLU A 235 18.25 -4.58 0.10
CA GLU A 235 19.13 -5.41 0.92
C GLU A 235 20.20 -4.62 1.68
N THR A 236 20.74 -3.56 1.10
CA THR A 236 21.89 -2.87 1.71
C THR A 236 21.58 -1.45 2.16
N GLY A 237 20.47 -0.86 1.69
CA GLY A 237 20.15 0.55 1.88
C GLY A 237 21.02 1.51 1.07
N HIS A 238 21.98 0.98 0.29
CA HIS A 238 22.82 1.78 -0.60
C HIS A 238 21.98 2.53 -1.63
N LEU A 239 22.44 3.74 -1.97
CA LEU A 239 21.84 4.58 -2.98
C LEU A 239 22.25 4.10 -4.36
N ASP A 240 21.33 3.44 -5.05
CA ASP A 240 21.53 2.90 -6.40
C ASP A 240 21.34 3.97 -7.48
N GLY A 241 20.56 5.01 -7.19
CA GLY A 241 20.35 6.11 -8.12
C GLY A 241 19.50 7.25 -7.57
N VAL A 242 19.62 8.43 -8.18
CA VAL A 242 18.83 9.63 -7.84
C VAL A 242 18.37 10.33 -9.11
N PHE A 243 17.07 10.62 -9.18
CA PHE A 243 16.50 11.46 -10.23
C PHE A 243 16.14 12.82 -9.66
N MET A 244 16.94 13.83 -9.99
CA MET A 244 16.71 15.20 -9.54
C MET A 244 15.75 15.95 -10.46
N HIS A 245 14.86 16.75 -9.86
CA HIS A 245 13.97 17.67 -10.56
C HIS A 245 14.45 19.11 -10.40
N LYS A 246 14.47 19.87 -11.51
CA LYS A 246 14.86 21.30 -11.49
C LYS A 246 13.92 22.18 -10.66
N ARG A 247 12.70 21.72 -10.39
CA ARG A 247 11.69 22.41 -9.58
C ARG A 247 11.06 21.40 -8.64
N ALA A 248 10.78 21.84 -7.41
CA ALA A 248 10.01 21.09 -6.44
C ALA A 248 8.67 20.63 -7.07
N GLN A 249 8.41 19.33 -7.04
CA GLN A 249 7.16 18.73 -7.49
C GLN A 249 6.70 17.75 -6.43
N ARG A 250 5.44 17.87 -6.00
CA ARG A 250 4.81 16.86 -5.16
C ARG A 250 4.48 15.66 -6.02
N LEU A 251 5.44 14.75 -6.14
CA LEU A 251 5.27 13.47 -6.80
C LEU A 251 4.59 12.48 -5.86
N LYS A 252 3.78 11.60 -6.45
CA LYS A 252 3.13 10.50 -5.73
C LYS A 252 3.19 9.25 -6.58
N PHE A 253 3.71 8.17 -6.02
CA PHE A 253 3.64 6.85 -6.62
C PHE A 253 2.18 6.44 -6.85
N LEU A 254 1.89 5.84 -8.01
CA LEU A 254 0.57 5.31 -8.33
C LEU A 254 0.57 3.79 -8.32
N CYS A 255 1.41 3.19 -9.17
CA CYS A 255 1.55 1.75 -9.28
C CYS A 255 2.78 1.36 -10.09
N GLU A 256 3.17 0.10 -9.97
CA GLU A 256 4.08 -0.55 -10.89
C GLU A 256 3.29 -1.51 -11.80
N ARG A 257 3.54 -1.48 -13.11
CA ARG A 257 2.92 -2.40 -14.07
C ARG A 257 3.78 -2.56 -15.32
N ASN A 258 4.00 -3.80 -15.75
CA ASN A 258 4.74 -4.15 -16.97
C ASN A 258 6.12 -3.47 -17.03
N ASP A 259 6.91 -3.62 -15.97
CA ASP A 259 8.25 -3.02 -15.83
C ASP A 259 8.25 -1.49 -15.93
N LYS A 260 7.13 -0.85 -15.59
CA LYS A 260 7.01 0.60 -15.52
C LYS A 260 6.47 1.03 -14.17
N VAL A 261 7.07 2.08 -13.64
CA VAL A 261 6.56 2.77 -12.46
C VAL A 261 5.80 4.00 -12.90
N PHE A 262 4.54 4.08 -12.52
CA PHE A 262 3.66 5.21 -12.77
C PHE A 262 3.61 6.09 -11.52
N PHE A 263 3.74 7.40 -11.72
CA PHE A 263 3.66 8.38 -10.65
C PHE A 263 3.01 9.66 -11.18
N ALA A 264 2.42 10.46 -10.30
CA ALA A 264 1.76 11.70 -10.68
C ALA A 264 2.40 12.90 -9.99
N SER A 265 2.47 14.03 -10.69
CA SER A 265 2.68 15.34 -10.07
C SER A 265 1.34 16.01 -9.78
N VAL A 266 1.20 16.55 -8.57
CA VAL A 266 0.07 17.42 -8.21
C VAL A 266 0.53 18.87 -8.32
N ARG A 267 0.03 19.59 -9.34
CA ARG A 267 0.40 20.99 -9.55
C ARG A 267 -0.51 21.92 -8.73
N SER A 268 0.03 23.09 -8.36
CA SER A 268 -0.79 24.18 -7.83
C SER A 268 -1.88 24.53 -8.84
N GLY A 269 -3.15 24.52 -8.40
CA GLY A 269 -4.32 24.73 -9.28
C GLY A 269 -5.08 23.46 -9.69
N GLY A 270 -4.73 22.29 -9.15
CA GLY A 270 -5.55 21.07 -9.28
C GLY A 270 -5.35 20.26 -10.56
N SER A 271 -4.52 20.74 -11.49
CA SER A 271 -4.06 19.91 -12.62
C SER A 271 -3.08 18.85 -12.14
N SER A 272 -3.23 17.63 -12.63
CA SER A 272 -2.34 16.50 -12.33
C SER A 272 -1.77 15.94 -13.63
N GLN A 273 -0.49 15.59 -13.62
CA GLN A 273 0.14 14.91 -14.76
C GLN A 273 0.64 13.54 -14.30
N VAL A 274 0.35 12.51 -15.10
CA VAL A 274 0.89 11.16 -14.89
C VAL A 274 2.14 11.00 -15.73
N TYR A 275 3.19 10.48 -15.11
CA TYR A 275 4.46 10.10 -15.69
C TYR A 275 4.64 8.61 -15.56
N PHE A 276 5.54 8.05 -16.37
CA PHE A 276 6.04 6.70 -16.15
C PHE A 276 7.55 6.66 -16.37
N MET A 277 8.21 5.79 -15.62
CA MET A 277 9.61 5.42 -15.81
C MET A 277 9.67 3.93 -16.11
N THR A 278 10.47 3.52 -17.09
CA THR A 278 10.72 2.10 -17.36
C THR A 278 11.81 1.60 -16.44
N LEU A 279 11.53 0.54 -15.70
CA LEU A 279 12.50 -0.20 -14.91
C LEU A 279 13.23 -1.16 -15.83
N ASN A 280 14.56 -1.02 -15.91
CA ASN A 280 15.36 -1.96 -16.69
C ASN A 280 15.71 -3.14 -15.79
N ARG A 281 15.27 -4.36 -16.14
CA ARG A 281 15.49 -5.57 -15.33
C ARG A 281 16.97 -5.97 -15.15
N ASN A 282 17.91 -5.32 -15.84
CA ASN A 282 19.32 -5.75 -15.92
C ASN A 282 20.40 -4.65 -15.74
N CYS A 283 20.09 -3.41 -15.35
CA CYS A 283 21.15 -2.40 -15.20
C CYS A 283 20.92 -1.47 -14.00
N ILE A 284 21.87 -1.52 -13.07
CA ILE A 284 22.43 -0.33 -12.41
C ILE A 284 22.53 0.74 -13.49
N MET A 285 21.76 1.81 -13.38
CA MET A 285 21.88 2.93 -14.30
C MET A 285 23.19 3.64 -13.99
N ASN A 286 24.27 3.26 -14.68
CA ASN A 286 25.39 4.17 -14.89
C ASN A 286 24.92 5.24 -15.88
N TRP A 287 24.58 6.42 -15.37
CA TRP A 287 24.43 7.68 -16.11
C TRP A 287 24.93 8.83 -15.25
#